data_AF-A0A139MZP9-F1
#
_entry.id   AF-A0A139MZP9-F1
#
_cell.length_a   1.000
_cell.length_b   1.000
_cell.length_c   1.000
_cell.angle_alpha   90.00
_cell.angle_beta   90.00
_cell.angle_gamma   90.00
#
_symmetry.space_group_name_H-M   'P 1'
#
loop_
_entity.id
_entity.type
_entity.pdbx_description
1 polymer ?
#
loop_
_entity_poly.entity_id
_entity_poly.type
_entity_poly.pdbx_seq_one_letter_code
_entity_poly.pdbx_strand_id
1 'polypeptide(L)'
;MNSQNQQIYQTRNTKTLDEFADILDKVESEEDNEDAWVDLPDDAEVNYIYDISGRKGESGVKFTTYKNYPYVTLSNIPAVSDITLRLSEKDANKLNHPDEWVK
;
A
#
# COMPACT_ATOMS: atom_id res chain seq x y z
N MET A 1 -13.39 7.51 22.31
CA MET A 1 -12.92 7.42 20.91
C MET A 1 -11.75 6.46 20.90
N ASN A 2 -11.98 5.22 20.46
CA ASN A 2 -10.92 4.22 20.42
C ASN A 2 -9.95 4.62 19.31
N SER A 3 -8.75 5.05 19.70
CA SER A 3 -7.60 5.09 18.81
C SER A 3 -7.36 3.67 18.32
N GLN A 4 -7.93 3.30 17.17
CA GLN A 4 -7.44 2.15 16.44
C GLN A 4 -5.97 2.44 16.16
N ASN A 5 -5.08 1.67 16.78
CA ASN A 5 -3.62 1.79 16.63
C ASN A 5 -3.27 1.65 15.15
N GLN A 6 -3.22 2.75 14.40
CA GLN A 6 -2.69 2.78 13.05
C GLN A 6 -1.18 2.57 13.15
N GLN A 7 -0.70 1.41 12.69
CA GLN A 7 0.73 1.12 12.68
C GLN A 7 1.33 1.78 11.43
N ILE A 8 2.01 2.90 11.65
CA ILE A 8 2.77 3.58 10.61
C ILE A 8 4.15 2.92 10.54
N TYR A 9 4.45 2.28 9.42
CA TYR A 9 5.75 1.70 9.13
C TYR A 9 6.53 2.65 8.22
N GLN A 10 7.57 3.28 8.76
CA GLN A 10 8.46 4.13 7.97
C GLN A 10 9.71 3.32 7.61
N THR A 11 10.04 3.21 6.33
CA THR A 11 11.23 2.47 5.90
C THR A 11 11.93 3.12 4.72
N ARG A 12 13.24 2.96 4.70
CA ARG A 12 14.12 3.26 3.55
C ARG A 12 14.74 2.00 2.98
N ASN A 13 14.22 0.83 3.37
CA ASN A 13 14.75 -0.45 2.93
C ASN A 13 14.45 -0.60 1.42
N THR A 14 15.51 -0.63 0.62
CA THR A 14 15.43 -0.77 -0.84
C THR A 14 14.71 -2.05 -1.24
N LYS A 15 14.78 -3.10 -0.43
CA LYS A 15 14.01 -4.33 -0.66
C LYS A 15 12.51 -4.11 -0.50
N THR A 16 12.07 -3.28 0.45
CA THR A 16 10.64 -2.96 0.57
C THR A 16 10.17 -2.17 -0.65
N LEU A 17 11.02 -1.27 -1.17
CA LEU A 17 10.78 -0.52 -2.40
C LEU A 17 10.65 -1.43 -3.63
N ASP A 18 11.60 -2.35 -3.83
CA ASP A 18 11.58 -3.32 -4.94
C ASP A 18 10.30 -4.17 -4.88
N GLU A 19 9.88 -4.58 -3.69
CA GLU A 19 8.65 -5.34 -3.50
C GLU A 19 7.39 -4.56 -3.87
N PHE A 20 7.33 -3.26 -3.58
CA PHE A 20 6.21 -2.42 -4.02
C PHE A 20 6.24 -2.22 -5.54
N ALA A 21 7.41 -2.07 -6.14
CA ALA A 21 7.55 -1.99 -7.59
C ALA A 21 7.07 -3.30 -8.26
N ASP A 22 7.49 -4.47 -7.76
CA ASP A 22 7.05 -5.78 -8.25
C ASP A 22 5.53 -5.98 -8.15
N ILE A 23 4.88 -5.42 -7.11
CA ILE A 23 3.43 -5.51 -6.94
C ILE A 23 2.73 -4.60 -7.95
N LEU A 24 3.21 -3.36 -8.12
CA LEU A 24 2.66 -2.42 -9.08
C LEU A 24 2.84 -2.91 -10.52
N ASP A 25 4.02 -3.41 -10.88
CA ASP A 25 4.31 -3.97 -12.21
C ASP A 25 3.39 -5.16 -12.54
N LYS A 26 3.03 -5.97 -11.53
CA LYS A 26 2.06 -7.07 -11.73
C LYS A 26 0.67 -6.54 -11.99
N VAL A 27 0.19 -5.61 -11.16
CA VAL A 27 -1.13 -5.00 -11.31
C VAL A 27 -1.24 -4.28 -12.64
N GLU A 28 -0.17 -3.59 -13.06
CA GLU A 28 -0.07 -3.00 -14.40
C GLU A 28 -0.08 -4.10 -15.45
N SER A 29 0.79 -5.12 -15.40
CA SER A 29 0.84 -6.19 -16.42
C SER A 29 -0.46 -7.00 -16.59
N GLU A 30 -1.36 -6.93 -15.61
CA GLU A 30 -2.74 -7.41 -15.72
C GLU A 30 -3.65 -6.40 -16.48
N GLU A 31 -3.09 -5.53 -17.35
CA GLU A 31 -3.73 -4.42 -18.11
C GLU A 31 -5.06 -4.76 -18.82
N ASP A 32 -5.46 -6.03 -18.89
CA ASP A 32 -6.78 -6.46 -19.39
C ASP A 32 -7.86 -6.60 -18.27
N ASN A 33 -7.57 -6.27 -17.01
CA ASN A 33 -8.52 -6.30 -15.90
C ASN A 33 -8.93 -4.87 -15.49
N GLU A 34 -10.03 -4.36 -16.06
CA GLU A 34 -10.72 -3.14 -15.58
C GLU A 34 -11.02 -3.21 -14.05
N ASP A 35 -11.04 -4.41 -13.47
CA ASP A 35 -11.29 -4.67 -12.05
C ASP A 35 -10.08 -4.41 -11.12
N ALA A 36 -8.92 -4.04 -11.65
CA ALA A 36 -7.73 -3.76 -10.83
C ALA A 36 -7.83 -2.42 -10.10
N TRP A 37 -8.47 -1.42 -10.73
CA TRP A 37 -8.74 -0.11 -10.15
C TRP A 37 -10.07 -0.15 -9.42
N VAL A 38 -10.06 0.12 -8.12
CA VAL A 38 -11.27 0.00 -7.30
C VAL A 38 -11.50 1.27 -6.50
N ASP A 39 -12.76 1.61 -6.29
CA ASP A 39 -13.13 2.59 -5.27
C ASP A 39 -12.95 1.97 -3.89
N LEU A 40 -12.39 2.75 -2.96
CA LEU A 40 -12.21 2.31 -1.59
C LEU A 40 -13.58 2.29 -0.86
N PRO A 41 -14.02 1.15 -0.30
CA PRO A 41 -15.25 1.08 0.47
C PRO A 41 -15.20 1.92 1.74
N ASP A 42 -16.34 2.50 2.15
CA ASP A 42 -16.44 3.35 3.36
C ASP A 42 -16.12 2.60 4.66
N ASP A 43 -16.27 1.28 4.69
CA ASP A 43 -15.97 0.41 5.82
C ASP A 43 -14.54 -0.16 5.79
N ALA A 44 -13.69 0.29 4.87
CA ALA A 44 -12.31 -0.18 4.79
C ALA A 44 -11.50 0.23 6.03
N GLU A 45 -10.97 -0.75 6.75
CA GLU A 45 -10.19 -0.54 7.97
C GLU A 45 -8.70 -0.54 7.66
N VAL A 46 -8.03 0.60 7.85
CA VAL A 46 -6.57 0.71 7.68
C VAL A 46 -5.84 -0.28 8.60
N ASN A 47 -4.89 -1.00 8.03
CA ASN A 47 -3.99 -1.89 8.75
C ASN A 47 -2.61 -1.26 8.91
N TYR A 48 -1.90 -1.07 7.80
CA TYR A 48 -0.56 -0.48 7.77
C TYR A 48 -0.49 0.70 6.81
N ILE A 49 0.36 1.67 7.16
CA ILE A 49 0.77 2.74 6.26
C ILE A 49 2.28 2.65 6.09
N TYR A 50 2.72 2.41 4.86
CA TYR A 50 4.12 2.40 4.46
C TYR A 50 4.47 3.78 3.91
N ASP A 51 5.28 4.54 4.68
CA ASP A 51 5.82 5.82 4.21
C ASP A 51 7.15 5.57 3.51
N ILE A 52 7.14 5.70 2.20
CA ILE A 52 8.30 5.52 1.35
C ILE A 52 8.84 6.88 0.96
N SER A 53 9.71 7.42 1.81
CA SER A 53 10.37 8.71 1.60
C SER A 53 11.84 8.51 1.22
N GLY A 54 12.19 8.88 -0.02
CA GLY A 54 13.56 8.76 -0.56
C GLY A 54 14.59 9.65 0.15
N ARG A 55 14.16 10.77 0.76
CA ARG A 55 15.00 11.65 1.59
C ARG A 55 14.28 12.07 2.86
N LYS A 56 15.06 12.39 3.92
CA LYS A 56 14.51 12.88 5.20
C LYS A 56 13.86 14.26 4.97
N GLY A 57 12.54 14.36 5.14
CA GLY A 57 11.81 15.62 5.05
C GLY A 57 11.17 15.91 3.68
N GLU A 58 11.27 15.00 2.72
CA GLU A 58 10.45 15.04 1.49
C GLU A 58 9.16 14.24 1.70
N SER A 59 8.06 14.72 1.12
CA SER A 59 6.77 14.01 1.08
C SER A 59 6.94 12.72 0.26
N GLY A 60 7.08 11.58 0.95
CA GLY A 60 7.19 10.26 0.32
C GLY A 60 5.84 9.76 -0.22
N VAL A 61 5.89 8.77 -1.11
CA VAL A 61 4.68 8.06 -1.52
C VAL A 61 4.23 7.20 -0.35
N LYS A 62 2.93 7.22 -0.05
CA LYS A 62 2.34 6.40 1.00
C LYS A 62 1.56 5.25 0.41
N PHE A 63 1.81 4.05 0.90
CA PHE A 63 1.04 2.86 0.57
C PHE A 63 0.23 2.44 1.79
N THR A 64 -1.08 2.45 1.69
CA THR A 64 -2.00 2.09 2.77
C THR A 64 -2.63 0.75 2.49
N THR A 65 -2.57 -0.18 3.44
CA THR A 65 -3.22 -1.50 3.34
C THR A 65 -4.40 -1.59 4.29
N TYR A 66 -5.31 -2.53 4.02
CA TYR A 66 -6.57 -2.67 4.75
C TYR A 66 -6.73 -4.07 5.34
N LYS A 67 -7.42 -4.17 6.49
CA LYS A 67 -7.63 -5.43 7.21
C LYS A 67 -8.67 -6.34 6.55
N ASN A 68 -9.72 -5.71 6.02
CA ASN A 68 -10.92 -6.37 5.52
C ASN A 68 -11.01 -6.41 3.99
N TYR A 69 -10.06 -5.78 3.29
CA TYR A 69 -10.01 -5.78 1.84
C TYR A 69 -8.57 -6.03 1.35
N PRO A 70 -8.38 -6.83 0.28
CA PRO A 70 -7.08 -7.08 -0.31
C PRO A 70 -6.66 -5.90 -1.20
N TYR A 71 -6.66 -4.69 -0.66
CA TYR A 71 -6.42 -3.45 -1.41
C TYR A 71 -5.15 -2.75 -0.94
N VAL A 72 -4.57 -1.94 -1.82
CA VAL A 72 -3.56 -0.95 -1.47
C VAL A 72 -3.92 0.41 -2.05
N THR A 73 -3.79 1.45 -1.23
CA THR A 73 -3.98 2.83 -1.68
C THR A 73 -2.66 3.57 -1.72
N LEU A 74 -2.30 4.04 -2.90
CA LEU A 74 -1.19 4.96 -3.13
C LEU A 74 -1.69 6.39 -2.93
N SER A 75 -1.01 7.12 -2.06
CA SER A 75 -1.37 8.50 -1.71
C SER A 75 -0.13 9.36 -1.52
N ASN A 76 -0.37 10.66 -1.32
CA ASN A 76 0.69 11.66 -1.08
C ASN A 76 1.64 11.88 -2.29
N ILE A 77 1.15 11.62 -3.50
CA ILE A 77 1.84 11.94 -4.77
C ILE A 77 1.41 13.36 -5.19
N PRO A 78 2.34 14.32 -5.37
CA PRO A 78 1.98 15.69 -5.75
C PRO A 78 1.17 15.73 -7.06
N ALA A 79 0.05 16.44 -7.04
CA ALA A 79 -0.86 16.63 -8.19
C ALA A 79 -1.52 15.36 -8.75
N VAL A 80 -1.50 14.24 -8.01
CA VAL A 80 -2.18 13.00 -8.35
C VAL A 80 -3.13 12.65 -7.20
N SER A 81 -4.39 12.36 -7.53
CA SER A 81 -5.37 11.87 -6.55
C SER A 81 -4.95 10.50 -6.01
N ASP A 82 -5.48 10.14 -4.84
CA ASP A 82 -5.24 8.81 -4.28
C ASP A 82 -5.75 7.73 -5.24
N ILE A 83 -4.97 6.66 -5.36
CA ILE A 83 -5.22 5.54 -6.27
C ILE A 83 -5.36 4.29 -5.42
N THR A 84 -6.45 3.55 -5.60
CA THR A 84 -6.64 2.27 -4.91
C THR A 84 -6.64 1.12 -5.90
N LEU A 85 -5.81 0.13 -5.61
CA LEU A 85 -5.61 -1.06 -6.44
C LEU A 85 -6.02 -2.29 -5.66
N ARG A 86 -6.69 -3.22 -6.36
CA ARG A 86 -6.95 -4.56 -5.85
C ARG A 86 -5.70 -5.41 -6.01
N LEU A 87 -5.29 -6.03 -4.91
CA LEU A 87 -4.19 -6.98 -4.86
C LEU A 87 -4.69 -8.42 -4.93
N SER A 88 -3.78 -9.32 -5.27
CA SER A 88 -3.96 -10.73 -4.98
C SER A 88 -4.03 -10.95 -3.46
N GLU A 89 -4.82 -11.92 -3.00
CA GLU A 89 -4.89 -12.33 -1.59
C GLU A 89 -3.49 -12.60 -0.99
N LYS A 90 -2.60 -13.18 -1.80
CA LYS A 90 -1.22 -13.49 -1.40
C LYS A 90 -0.42 -12.23 -1.11
N ASP A 91 -0.48 -11.23 -1.99
CA ASP A 91 0.28 -9.99 -1.83
C ASP A 91 -0.33 -9.12 -0.72
N ALA A 92 -1.66 -9.06 -0.63
CA ALA A 92 -2.36 -8.42 0.48
C ALA A 92 -1.97 -9.02 1.83
N ASN A 93 -1.96 -10.36 1.93
CA ASN A 93 -1.52 -11.05 3.15
C ASN A 93 -0.07 -10.71 3.48
N LYS A 94 0.84 -10.75 2.49
CA LYS A 94 2.25 -10.35 2.70
C LYS A 94 2.31 -8.93 3.27
N LEU A 95 1.70 -7.94 2.63
CA LEU A 95 1.72 -6.55 3.09
C LEU A 95 0.96 -6.31 4.41
N ASN A 96 0.08 -7.20 4.83
CA ASN A 96 -0.58 -7.14 6.13
C ASN A 96 0.21 -7.84 7.26
N HIS A 97 1.37 -8.43 6.94
CA HIS A 97 2.26 -9.08 7.90
C HIS A 97 3.73 -8.63 7.68
N PRO A 98 4.06 -7.34 7.84
CA PRO A 98 5.40 -6.79 7.59
C PRO A 98 6.52 -7.49 8.36
N ASP A 99 6.27 -7.94 9.59
CA ASP A 99 7.26 -8.63 10.44
C ASP A 99 7.81 -9.92 9.80
N GLU A 100 7.10 -10.50 8.83
CA GLU A 100 7.52 -11.74 8.16
C GLU A 100 8.55 -11.51 7.04
N TRP A 101 8.63 -10.29 6.48
CA TRP A 101 9.43 -10.04 5.27
C TRP A 101 10.26 -8.76 5.31
N VAL A 102 9.93 -7.79 6.16
CA VAL A 102 10.76 -6.62 6.39
C VAL A 102 11.78 -6.94 7.49
N LYS A 103 12.98 -7.35 7.09
CA LYS A 103 14.16 -7.50 7.95
C LYS A 103 15.20 -6.44 7.63
#